data_AF-A0A653JD89-F1
#
_entry.id   AF-A0A653JD89-F1
#
_cell.length_a   1.000
_cell.length_b   1.000
_cell.length_c   1.000
_cell.angle_alpha   90.00
_cell.angle_beta   90.00
_cell.angle_gamma   90.00
#
_symmetry.space_group_name_H-M   'P 1'
#
loop_
_entity.id
_entity.type
_entity.pdbx_description
1 polymer ?
#
loop_
_entity_poly.entity_id
_entity_poly.type
_entity_poly.pdbx_seq_one_letter_code
_entity_poly.pdbx_strand_id
1 'polypeptide(L)' 'MLTLFLSLALAGDASAAASDERSAKEDKVVCRSEAVLGSKIPERICRTTREWKQYEEESARQLENRSSYSRGTQNRNDP' A
#
# COMPACT_ATOMS: atom_id res chain seq x y z
N MET A 1 -49.78 -5.36 21.85
CA MET A 1 -48.36 -5.09 22.21
C MET A 1 -47.55 -5.07 20.92
N LEU A 2 -47.53 -3.95 20.21
CA LEU A 2 -47.05 -3.87 18.82
C LEU A 2 -46.25 -2.58 18.60
N THR A 3 -45.21 -2.38 19.42
CA THR A 3 -44.36 -1.18 19.36
C THR A 3 -42.95 -1.54 19.79
N LEU A 4 -42.17 -2.19 18.94
CA LEU A 4 -40.74 -2.44 19.19
C LEU A 4 -39.95 -2.73 17.90
N PHE A 5 -40.18 -1.98 16.82
CA PHE A 5 -39.36 -2.08 15.59
C PHE A 5 -39.27 -0.74 14.84
N LEU A 6 -38.65 0.31 15.41
CA LEU A 6 -38.50 1.55 14.62
C LEU A 6 -37.25 2.41 14.87
N SER A 7 -36.09 1.84 15.18
CA SER A 7 -34.90 2.70 15.37
C SER A 7 -33.61 2.05 14.88
N LEU A 8 -33.41 1.93 13.56
CA LEU A 8 -32.08 1.62 13.01
C LEU A 8 -31.89 2.15 11.58
N ALA A 9 -32.04 3.46 11.38
CA ALA A 9 -31.75 4.08 10.09
C ALA A 9 -31.16 5.49 10.26
N LEU A 10 -29.89 5.59 10.67
CA LEU A 10 -29.14 6.85 10.51
C LEU A 10 -27.59 6.69 10.45
N ALA A 11 -27.05 5.64 9.84
CA ALA A 11 -25.58 5.46 9.76
C ALA A 11 -25.01 5.52 8.33
N GLY A 12 -25.62 6.28 7.42
CA GLY A 12 -25.20 6.34 6.01
C GLY A 12 -24.24 7.48 5.63
N ASP A 13 -24.23 8.58 6.38
CA ASP A 13 -23.65 9.84 5.88
C ASP A 13 -22.15 10.02 6.21
N ALA A 14 -21.68 9.44 7.32
CA ALA A 14 -20.27 9.54 7.74
C ALA A 14 -19.30 8.77 6.82
N SER A 15 -19.80 7.81 6.04
CA SER A 15 -18.98 7.00 5.13
C SER A 15 -18.57 7.80 3.88
N ALA A 16 -19.44 8.68 3.37
CA ALA A 16 -19.16 9.47 2.18
C ALA A 16 -18.07 10.52 2.43
N ALA A 17 -18.16 11.26 3.54
CA ALA A 17 -17.15 12.26 3.92
C ALA A 17 -15.78 11.61 4.20
N ALA A 18 -15.75 10.46 4.90
CA ALA A 18 -14.52 9.74 5.17
C ALA A 18 -13.87 9.16 3.90
N SER A 19 -14.67 8.81 2.88
CA SER A 19 -14.18 8.33 1.60
C SER A 19 -13.50 9.44 0.80
N ASP A 20 -14.11 10.64 0.79
CA ASP A 20 -13.63 11.79 0.05
C ASP A 20 -12.31 12.33 0.65
N GLU A 21 -12.24 12.42 1.98
CA GLU A 21 -11.00 12.79 2.69
C GLU A 21 -9.87 11.77 2.47
N ARG A 22 -10.20 10.48 2.33
CA ARG A 22 -9.21 9.43 2.06
C ARG A 22 -8.70 9.51 0.64
N SER A 23 -9.58 9.72 -0.34
CA SER A 23 -9.21 9.95 -1.74
C SER A 23 -8.28 11.15 -1.88
N ALA A 24 -8.63 12.28 -1.24
CA ALA A 24 -7.80 13.49 -1.30
C ALA A 24 -6.39 13.31 -0.70
N LYS A 25 -6.24 12.44 0.32
CA LYS A 25 -4.91 12.12 0.88
C LYS A 25 -4.09 11.21 -0.04
N GLU A 26 -4.75 10.32 -0.75
CA GLU A 26 -4.11 9.37 -1.67
C GLU A 26 -3.58 10.05 -2.94
N ASP A 27 -4.23 11.13 -3.39
CA ASP A 27 -3.84 11.91 -4.58
C ASP A 27 -2.72 12.94 -4.32
N LYS A 28 -2.31 13.12 -3.05
CA LYS A 28 -1.23 14.06 -2.71
C LYS A 28 0.10 13.61 -3.32
N VAL A 29 0.75 14.49 -4.08
CA VAL A 29 2.09 14.26 -4.63
C VAL A 29 3.16 14.48 -3.57
N VAL A 30 4.04 13.49 -3.42
CA VAL A 30 5.20 13.49 -2.51
C VAL A 30 6.46 13.21 -3.31
N CYS A 31 7.44 14.10 -3.22
CA CYS A 31 8.76 13.92 -3.83
C CYS A 31 9.77 13.38 -2.82
N ARG A 32 10.47 12.31 -3.19
CA ARG A 32 11.55 11.69 -2.40
C ARG A 32 12.84 11.69 -3.21
N SER A 33 13.99 11.74 -2.52
CA SER A 33 15.30 11.58 -3.16
C SER A 33 15.75 10.14 -2.97
N GLU A 34 15.84 9.38 -4.05
CA GLU A 34 16.16 7.96 -4.05
C GLU A 34 17.60 7.75 -4.51
N ALA A 35 18.32 6.86 -3.81
CA ALA A 35 19.66 6.46 -4.22
C ALA A 35 19.55 5.38 -5.30
N VAL A 36 19.95 5.71 -6.52
CA VAL A 36 19.96 4.76 -7.64
C VAL A 36 21.25 3.94 -7.61
N LEU A 37 21.12 2.61 -7.67
CA LEU A 37 22.27 1.70 -7.71
C LEU A 37 23.18 2.03 -8.90
N GLY A 38 24.48 2.16 -8.63
CA GLY A 38 25.47 2.50 -9.66
C GLY A 38 25.60 4.01 -9.95
N SER A 39 24.78 4.87 -9.33
CA SER A 39 24.95 6.32 -9.38
C SER A 39 25.44 6.86 -8.05
N LYS A 40 26.27 7.91 -8.09
CA LYS A 40 26.65 8.71 -6.89
C LYS A 40 25.72 9.89 -6.66
N ILE A 41 24.87 10.20 -7.65
CA ILE A 41 23.93 11.33 -7.60
C ILE A 41 22.53 10.76 -7.36
N PRO A 42 21.86 11.13 -6.26
CA PRO A 42 20.50 10.68 -5.99
C PRO A 42 19.51 11.34 -6.97
N GLU A 43 18.48 10.59 -7.34
CA GLU A 43 17.43 11.06 -8.23
C GLU A 43 16.21 11.50 -7.41
N ARG A 44 15.56 12.59 -7.83
CA ARG A 44 14.35 13.09 -7.18
C ARG A 44 13.12 12.56 -7.90
N ILE A 45 12.38 11.67 -7.25
CA ILE A 45 11.18 11.03 -7.80
C ILE A 45 9.94 11.57 -7.09
N CYS A 46 8.97 12.07 -7.86
CA CYS A 46 7.70 12.57 -7.35
C CYS A 46 6.58 11.64 -7.77
N ARG A 47 5.81 11.15 -6.81
CA ARG A 47 4.64 10.27 -7.03
C ARG A 47 3.52 10.60 -6.06
N THR A 48 2.31 10.20 -6.38
CA THR A 48 1.18 10.28 -5.43
C THR A 48 1.38 9.35 -4.24
N THR A 49 0.73 9.63 -3.11
CA THR A 49 0.75 8.73 -1.94
C THR A 49 0.28 7.32 -2.33
N ARG A 50 -0.73 7.22 -3.20
CA ARG A 50 -1.23 5.94 -3.73
C ARG A 50 -0.16 5.16 -4.48
N GLU A 51 0.56 5.82 -5.38
CA GLU A 51 1.62 5.19 -6.18
C GLU A 51 2.83 4.78 -5.32
N TRP A 52 3.18 5.57 -4.30
CA TRP A 52 4.22 5.19 -3.34
C TRP A 52 3.87 3.90 -2.61
N LYS A 53 2.61 3.79 -2.14
CA LYS A 53 2.14 2.59 -1.47
C LYS A 53 2.19 1.36 -2.38
N GLN A 54 1.73 1.50 -3.63
CA GLN A 54 1.81 0.43 -4.62
C GLN A 54 3.25 -0.02 -4.88
N TYR A 55 4.18 0.93 -4.98
CA TYR A 55 5.60 0.64 -5.18
C TYR A 55 6.22 -0.10 -4.00
N GLU A 56 5.91 0.30 -2.76
CA GLU A 56 6.39 -0.36 -1.54
C GLU A 56 5.86 -1.80 -1.44
N GLU A 57 4.58 -2.03 -1.74
CA GLU A 57 3.96 -3.36 -1.76
C GLU A 57 4.57 -4.26 -2.85
N GLU A 58 4.78 -3.73 -4.05
CA GLU A 58 5.41 -4.48 -5.14
C GLU A 58 6.85 -4.87 -4.78
N SER A 59 7.63 -3.92 -4.25
CA SER A 59 9.01 -4.16 -3.82
C SER A 59 9.08 -5.24 -2.74
N ALA A 60 8.20 -5.18 -1.74
CA ALA A 60 8.13 -6.20 -0.69
C ALA A 60 7.84 -7.59 -1.27
N ARG A 61 6.86 -7.69 -2.18
CA ARG A 61 6.51 -8.94 -2.85
C ARG A 61 7.66 -9.49 -3.69
N GLN A 62 8.40 -8.63 -4.41
CA GLN A 62 9.57 -9.08 -5.18
C GLN A 62 10.68 -9.61 -4.28
N LEU A 63 10.94 -8.96 -3.15
CA LEU A 63 11.92 -9.42 -2.16
C LEU A 63 11.50 -10.76 -1.55
N GLU A 64 10.23 -10.92 -1.19
CA GLU A 64 9.69 -12.17 -0.67
C GLU A 64 9.85 -13.31 -1.67
N ASN A 65 9.42 -13.11 -2.92
CA ASN A 65 9.55 -14.10 -4.00
C ASN A 65 11.01 -14.53 -4.25
N ARG A 66 11.94 -13.58 -4.19
CA ARG A 66 13.37 -13.88 -4.34
C ARG A 66 13.89 -14.68 -3.14
N SER A 67 13.46 -14.33 -1.93
CA SER A 67 13.87 -15.03 -0.71
C SER A 67 13.33 -16.46 -0.65
N SER A 68 12.09 -16.70 -1.11
CA SER A 68 11.47 -18.02 -1.13
C SER A 68 12.11 -18.92 -2.18
N TYR A 69 12.41 -18.39 -3.37
CA TYR A 69 13.14 -19.14 -4.41
C TYR A 69 14.52 -19.60 -3.93
N SER A 70 15.29 -18.71 -3.29
CA SER A 70 16.63 -19.03 -2.78
C SER A 70 16.62 -20.11 -1.69
N ARG A 71 15.55 -20.21 -0.89
CA ARG A 71 15.40 -21.27 0.12
C ARG A 71 14.99 -22.60 -0.50
N GLY A 72 14.12 -22.58 -1.51
CA GLY A 72 13.68 -23.80 -2.21
C GLY A 72 14.79 -24.58 -2.90
N THR A 73 15.86 -23.90 -3.34
CA THR A 73 17.04 -24.55 -3.95
C THR A 73 18.10 -25.00 -2.93
N GLN A 74 18.09 -24.46 -1.70
CA GLN A 74 19.07 -24.85 -0.67
C GLN A 74 18.79 -26.25 -0.10
N ASN A 75 17.52 -26.63 0.07
CA ASN A 75 17.14 -27.97 0.56
C ASN A 75 17.27 -29.10 -0.47
N ARG A 76 17.78 -28.83 -1.69
CA ARG A 76 18.02 -29.86 -2.72
C ARG A 76 19.49 -30.30 -2.82
N ASN A 77 20.38 -29.71 -2.03
CA ASN A 77 21.80 -30.03 -1.99
C ASN A 77 22.23 -30.77 -0.71
N ASP A 78 21.27 -31.31 0.07
CA ASP A 78 21.62 -32.26 1.13
C ASP A 78 22.00 -33.62 0.51
N PRO A 79 23.20 -34.16 0.79
CA PRO A 79 23.68 -35.44 0.25
C PRO A 79 22.95 -36.67 0.82
#